data_AF-A0A9X4P2F9-F1
#
_entry.id   AF-A0A9X4P2F9-F1
#
_cell.length_a   1.000
_cell.length_b   1.000
_cell.length_c   1.000
_cell.angle_alpha   90.00
_cell.angle_beta   90.00
_cell.angle_gamma   90.00
#
_symmetry.space_group_name_H-M   'P 1'
#
loop_
_entity.id
_entity.type
_entity.pdbx_description
1 polymer ?
#
loop_
_entity_poly.entity_id
_entity_poly.type
_entity_poly.pdbx_seq_one_letter_code
_entity_poly.pdbx_strand_id
1 'polypeptide(L)' 'LQHARAEIATCAISGAVGTFAQVDPFVEEHVAKQMGLEPEPVSTQVIPRDRHAMYFATLGVIASSCERLAVE' A
#
# COMPACT_ATOMS: atom_id res chain seq x y z
N LEU A 1 1.92 -10.83 9.16
CA LEU A 1 1.05 -10.27 8.11
C LEU A 1 0.39 -8.94 8.49
N GLN A 2 0.02 -8.70 9.76
CA GLN A 2 -0.69 -7.47 10.20
C GLN A 2 0.01 -6.17 9.73
N HIS A 3 1.30 -5.98 10.02
CA HIS A 3 2.03 -4.78 9.59
C HIS A 3 2.12 -4.64 8.06
N ALA A 4 2.44 -5.73 7.36
CA ALA A 4 2.51 -5.73 5.90
C ALA A 4 1.16 -5.36 5.24
N ARG A 5 0.03 -5.77 5.85
CA ARG A 5 -1.31 -5.38 5.41
C ARG A 5 -1.59 -3.90 5.66
N ALA A 6 -1.18 -3.36 6.80
CA ALA A 6 -1.32 -1.94 7.10
C ALA A 6 -0.50 -1.09 6.11
N GLU A 7 0.74 -1.48 5.83
CA GLU A 7 1.64 -0.76 4.92
C GLU A 7 1.15 -0.70 3.47
N ILE A 8 0.50 -1.77 2.98
CA ILE A 8 -0.03 -1.82 1.61
C ILE A 8 -1.45 -1.24 1.50
N ALA A 9 -2.14 -0.99 2.62
CA ALA A 9 -3.48 -0.41 2.67
C ALA A 9 -3.44 1.12 2.48
N THR A 10 -2.78 1.58 1.43
CA THR A 10 -2.64 2.99 1.06
C THR A 10 -3.35 3.29 -0.26
N CYS A 11 -3.83 4.52 -0.45
CA CYS A 11 -4.32 5.00 -1.73
C CYS A 11 -3.62 6.30 -2.14
N ALA A 12 -3.60 6.57 -3.44
CA ALA A 12 -3.09 7.83 -4.00
C ALA A 12 -4.09 8.40 -5.02
N ILE A 13 -4.59 9.61 -4.74
CA ILE A 13 -5.45 10.43 -5.62
C ILE A 13 -4.88 11.86 -5.63
N SER A 14 -3.62 11.97 -6.01
CA SER A 14 -2.79 13.19 -5.89
C SER A 14 -2.47 13.86 -7.24
N GLY A 15 -3.12 13.41 -8.31
CA GLY A 15 -2.95 13.94 -9.67
C GLY A 15 -1.75 13.34 -10.42
N ALA A 16 -1.43 13.92 -11.58
CA ALA A 16 -0.51 13.31 -12.55
C ALA A 16 0.90 13.04 -12.02
N VAL A 17 1.38 13.86 -11.08
CA VAL A 17 2.75 13.80 -10.54
C VAL A 17 2.79 13.88 -9.01
N GLY A 18 1.65 13.70 -8.34
CA GLY A 18 1.59 13.67 -6.87
C GLY A 18 1.56 15.05 -6.19
N THR A 19 1.20 16.11 -6.90
CA THR A 19 1.27 17.49 -6.41
C THR A 19 -0.08 18.14 -6.09
N PHE A 20 -1.19 17.40 -6.25
CA PHE A 20 -2.55 17.91 -6.06
C PHE A 20 -2.92 19.12 -6.93
N ALA A 21 -2.19 19.34 -8.04
CA ALA A 21 -2.38 20.51 -8.90
C ALA A 21 -3.75 20.58 -9.59
N GLN A 22 -4.41 19.43 -9.79
CA GLN A 22 -5.71 19.32 -10.46
C GLN A 22 -6.81 18.70 -9.59
N VAL A 23 -6.47 18.26 -8.37
CA VAL A 23 -7.38 17.55 -7.48
C VAL A 23 -7.14 18.02 -6.05
N ASP A 24 -8.22 18.43 -5.38
CA ASP A 24 -8.17 18.84 -3.99
C ASP A 24 -7.81 17.63 -3.10
N PRO A 25 -6.86 17.75 -2.14
CA PRO A 25 -6.53 16.68 -1.20
C PRO A 25 -7.73 16.07 -0.47
N PHE A 26 -8.81 16.84 -0.26
CA PHE A 26 -10.06 16.33 0.32
C PHE A 26 -10.63 15.13 -0.47
N VAL A 27 -10.44 15.07 -1.78
CA VAL A 27 -10.93 13.95 -2.60
C VAL A 27 -10.23 12.66 -2.20
N GLU A 28 -8.91 12.71 -1.98
CA GLU A 28 -8.14 11.56 -1.52
C GLU A 28 -8.59 11.13 -0.13
N GLU A 29 -8.67 12.05 0.83
CA GLU A 29 -9.12 11.77 2.19
C GLU A 29 -10.54 11.18 2.22
N HIS A 30 -11.45 11.72 1.42
CA HIS A 30 -12.82 11.25 1.31
C HIS A 30 -12.88 9.81 0.82
N VAL A 31 -12.17 9.50 -0.28
CA VAL A 31 -12.16 8.15 -0.87
C VAL A 31 -11.43 7.17 0.05
N ALA A 32 -10.29 7.56 0.61
CA ALA A 32 -9.52 6.76 1.56
C ALA A 32 -10.40 6.29 2.73
N LYS A 33 -11.13 7.22 3.35
CA LYS A 33 -12.07 6.93 4.44
C LYS A 33 -13.20 5.99 4.02
N GLN A 34 -13.78 6.17 2.84
CA GLN A 34 -14.86 5.30 2.35
C GLN A 34 -14.35 3.88 2.05
N MET A 35 -13.09 3.74 1.64
CA MET A 35 -12.48 2.46 1.30
C MET A 35 -11.75 1.79 2.47
N GLY A 36 -11.60 2.47 3.60
CA GLY A 36 -10.80 1.98 4.74
C GLY A 36 -9.31 1.89 4.41
N LEU A 37 -8.81 2.84 3.63
CA LEU A 37 -7.41 2.99 3.24
C LEU A 37 -6.83 4.26 3.87
N GLU A 38 -5.51 4.31 3.97
CA GLU A 38 -4.77 5.51 4.37
C GLU A 38 -4.31 6.31 3.14
N PRO A 39 -4.36 7.65 3.13
CA PRO A 39 -3.74 8.46 2.09
C PRO A 39 -2.21 8.34 2.08
N GLU A 40 -1.60 8.29 0.89
CA GLU A 40 -0.14 8.31 0.76
C GLU A 40 0.40 9.73 1.04
N PRO A 41 1.21 9.94 2.11
CA PRO A 41 1.63 11.29 2.51
C PRO A 41 2.39 12.04 1.41
N VAL A 42 3.21 11.33 0.65
CA VAL A 42 3.90 11.83 -0.54
C VAL A 42 3.89 10.73 -1.59
N SER A 43 3.09 10.93 -2.63
CA SER A 43 3.03 10.06 -3.79
C SER A 43 3.66 10.73 -5.01
N THR A 44 3.92 9.93 -6.04
CA THR A 44 4.19 10.43 -7.39
C THR A 44 2.93 10.18 -8.24
N GLN A 45 3.07 9.98 -9.56
CA GLN A 45 1.98 9.40 -10.36
C GLN A 45 1.48 8.06 -9.78
N VAL A 46 2.31 7.39 -9.00
CA VAL A 46 2.03 6.06 -8.45
C VAL A 46 2.45 5.95 -6.98
N ILE A 47 1.79 5.05 -6.25
CA ILE A 47 2.16 4.68 -4.87
C ILE A 47 3.60 4.13 -4.82
N PRO A 48 4.44 4.48 -3.83
CA PRO A 48 5.77 3.90 -3.69
C PRO A 48 5.77 2.35 -3.67
N ARG A 49 6.66 1.73 -4.46
CA ARG A 49 6.66 0.26 -4.68
C ARG A 49 7.29 -0.53 -3.53
N ASP A 50 8.00 0.11 -2.62
CA ASP A 50 8.54 -0.47 -1.40
C ASP A 50 7.45 -1.06 -0.50
N ARG A 51 6.26 -0.43 -0.42
CA ARG A 51 5.07 -1.00 0.24
C ARG A 51 4.70 -2.37 -0.33
N HIS A 52 4.71 -2.47 -1.67
CA HIS A 52 4.40 -3.71 -2.38
C HIS A 52 5.50 -4.75 -2.13
N ALA A 53 6.76 -4.34 -2.19
CA ALA A 53 7.91 -5.19 -1.92
C ALA A 53 7.85 -5.79 -0.50
N MET A 54 7.56 -4.97 0.52
CA MET A 54 7.40 -5.43 1.91
C MET A 54 6.26 -6.43 2.06
N TYR A 55 5.11 -6.19 1.40
CA TYR A 55 3.98 -7.10 1.42
C TYR A 55 4.33 -8.46 0.82
N PHE A 56 4.90 -8.47 -0.39
CA PHE A 56 5.29 -9.72 -1.06
C PHE A 56 6.44 -10.43 -0.36
N ALA A 57 7.41 -9.71 0.21
CA ALA A 57 8.47 -10.32 1.01
C ALA A 57 7.90 -11.04 2.24
N THR A 58 6.93 -10.42 2.93
CA THR A 58 6.25 -11.03 4.08
C THR A 58 5.49 -12.30 3.67
N LEU A 59 4.79 -12.28 2.52
CA LEU A 59 4.13 -13.47 1.99
C LEU A 59 5.14 -14.56 1.63
N GLY A 60 6.28 -14.21 1.05
CA GLY A 60 7.36 -15.15 0.75
C GLY A 60 7.87 -15.88 1.99
N VAL A 61 8.14 -15.16 3.08
CA VAL A 61 8.58 -15.77 4.35
C VAL A 61 7.52 -16.72 4.94
N ILE A 62 6.24 -16.35 4.85
CA ILE A 62 5.14 -17.23 5.28
C ILE A 62 5.11 -18.50 4.42
N ALA A 63 5.21 -18.37 3.09
CA ALA A 63 5.23 -19.49 2.17
C ALA A 63 6.40 -20.44 2.44
N SER A 64 7.61 -19.92 2.65
CA SER A 64 8.79 -20.73 3.01
C SER A 64 8.63 -21.42 4.37
N SER A 65 7.88 -20.83 5.30
CA SER A 65 7.56 -21.48 6.58
C SER A 65 6.61 -22.66 6.39
N CYS A 66 5.62 -22.53 5.50
CA CYS A 66 4.73 -23.63 5.11
C CYS A 66 5.49 -24.73 4.35
N GLU A 67 6.37 -24.35 3.42
CA GLU A 67 7.23 -25.30 2.69
C GLU A 67 8.06 -26.14 3.66
N ARG A 68 8.71 -25.50 4.64
CA ARG A 68 9.48 -26.21 5.67
C ARG A 68 8.62 -27.24 6.41
N LEU A 69 7.41 -26.88 6.82
CA LEU A 69 6.50 -27.82 7.50
C LEU A 69 6.00 -28.96 6.60
N ALA A 70 5.99 -28.76 5.28
CA ALA A 70 5.54 -29.77 4.33
C ALA A 70 6.65 -30.75 3.92
N VAL A 71 7.91 -30.34 4.03
CA VAL A 71 9.09 -31.16 3.71
C VAL A 71 9.53 -32.02 4.90
N GLU A 72 9.30 -31.55 6.13
CA GLU A 72 9.46 -32.34 7.36
C GLU A 72 8.34 -33.39 7.50
#